data_AF-A0A0C2IZ30-F1
#
_entry.id   AF-A0A0C2IZ30-F1
#
_cell.length_a   1.000
_cell.length_b   1.000
_cell.length_c   1.000
_cell.angle_alpha   90.00
_cell.angle_beta   90.00
_cell.angle_gamma   90.00
#
_symmetry.space_group_name_H-M   'P 1'
#
loop_
_entity.id
_entity.type
_entity.pdbx_description
1 polymer ?
#
loop_
_entity_poly.entity_id
_entity_poly.type
_entity_poly.pdbx_seq_one_letter_code
_entity_poly.pdbx_strand_id
1 'polypeptide(L)'
;MDLLSKFRGISKLFDWQEEILKLPCIYNGSNLVYSCPTGGGKTLVSELILMREVLSNHKNAIYIVPFVSLAHEKVSSLAPLGCSLGFHVEEYASSKGCIPPRKRYKRNSIYVATIEKASLLINSLIEENRIDTIGAMVVDEVSVILPDSYDQRTKKRGGSRTDVEQDPFPKM
;
A
#
# COMPACT_ATOMS: atom_id res chain seq x y z
N MET A 1 -10.63 15.58 -1.81
CA MET A 1 -9.75 16.13 -2.88
C MET A 1 -8.93 17.30 -2.37
N ASP A 2 -9.50 18.22 -1.59
CA ASP A 2 -8.81 19.43 -1.09
C ASP A 2 -7.49 19.16 -0.36
N LEU A 3 -7.42 18.08 0.42
CA LEU A 3 -6.19 17.74 1.16
C LEU A 3 -5.09 17.20 0.23
N LEU A 4 -5.45 16.40 -0.79
CA LEU A 4 -4.50 15.94 -1.81
C LEU A 4 -4.02 17.10 -2.69
N SER A 5 -4.91 18.03 -3.03
CA SER A 5 -4.55 19.26 -3.73
C SER A 5 -3.58 20.10 -2.90
N LYS A 6 -3.84 20.25 -1.59
CA LYS A 6 -2.99 21.05 -0.69
C LYS A 6 -1.62 20.44 -0.40
N PHE A 7 -1.54 19.12 -0.16
CA PHE A 7 -0.29 18.45 0.21
C PHE A 7 0.51 17.89 -0.97
N ARG A 8 -0.14 17.63 -2.11
CA ARG A 8 0.48 16.98 -3.28
C ARG A 8 0.27 17.72 -4.59
N GLY A 9 -0.51 18.81 -4.62
CA GLY A 9 -0.85 19.50 -5.87
C GLY A 9 -1.80 18.71 -6.77
N ILE A 10 -2.41 17.63 -6.28
CA ILE A 10 -3.26 16.75 -7.08
C ILE A 10 -4.70 17.25 -7.03
N SER A 11 -5.17 17.84 -8.12
CA SER A 11 -6.55 18.31 -8.29
C SER A 11 -7.45 17.28 -8.97
N LYS A 12 -6.88 16.39 -9.80
CA LYS A 12 -7.60 15.34 -10.53
C LYS A 12 -6.79 14.05 -10.58
N LEU A 13 -7.47 12.92 -10.47
CA LEU A 13 -6.90 11.58 -10.69
C LEU A 13 -6.90 11.25 -12.19
N PHE A 14 -6.01 10.36 -12.60
CA PHE A 14 -6.11 9.76 -13.93
C PHE A 14 -7.31 8.83 -14.01
N ASP A 15 -7.92 8.71 -15.19
CA ASP A 15 -9.14 7.91 -15.39
C ASP A 15 -8.97 6.47 -14.90
N TRP A 16 -7.81 5.85 -15.20
CA TRP A 16 -7.49 4.49 -14.75
C TRP A 16 -7.38 4.37 -13.20
N GLN A 17 -6.91 5.43 -12.51
CA GLN A 17 -6.85 5.44 -11.04
C GLN A 17 -8.26 5.46 -10.47
N GLU A 18 -9.16 6.25 -11.06
CA GLU A 18 -10.56 6.28 -10.65
C GLU A 18 -11.26 4.94 -10.90
N GLU A 19 -11.00 4.32 -12.05
CA GLU A 19 -11.55 3.00 -12.38
C GLU A 19 -11.15 1.96 -11.33
N ILE A 20 -9.88 1.90 -10.96
CA ILE A 20 -9.39 0.98 -9.91
C ILE A 20 -10.06 1.26 -8.57
N LEU A 21 -10.13 2.53 -8.16
CA LEU A 21 -10.71 2.91 -6.88
C LEU A 21 -12.23 2.63 -6.81
N LYS A 22 -12.90 2.55 -7.96
CA LYS A 22 -14.33 2.17 -8.09
C LYS A 22 -14.55 0.66 -8.15
N LEU A 23 -13.49 -0.16 -8.26
CA LEU A 23 -13.66 -1.60 -8.36
C LEU A 23 -14.29 -2.17 -7.08
N PRO A 24 -15.30 -3.06 -7.20
CA PRO A 24 -15.95 -3.68 -6.04
C PRO A 24 -14.97 -4.43 -5.13
N CYS A 25 -13.87 -4.96 -5.68
CA CYS A 25 -12.85 -5.67 -4.90
C CYS A 25 -12.24 -4.79 -3.79
N ILE A 26 -12.06 -3.49 -4.03
CA ILE A 26 -11.55 -2.54 -3.02
C ILE A 26 -12.55 -2.38 -1.87
N TYR A 27 -13.85 -2.45 -2.15
CA TYR A 27 -14.90 -2.32 -1.14
C TYR A 27 -15.16 -3.63 -0.40
N ASN A 28 -14.99 -4.76 -1.07
CA ASN A 28 -15.26 -6.09 -0.55
C ASN A 28 -14.04 -6.73 0.13
N GLY A 29 -12.93 -6.00 0.28
CA GLY A 29 -11.68 -6.49 0.85
C GLY A 29 -11.12 -7.69 0.08
N SER A 30 -11.17 -7.64 -1.25
CA SER A 30 -10.59 -8.67 -2.11
C SER A 30 -9.23 -8.22 -2.62
N ASN A 31 -8.35 -9.17 -2.90
CA ASN A 31 -6.99 -8.89 -3.35
C ASN A 31 -7.01 -8.27 -4.75
N LEU A 32 -6.07 -7.37 -5.02
CA LEU A 32 -5.92 -6.66 -6.28
C LEU A 32 -4.45 -6.64 -6.70
N VAL A 33 -4.19 -7.01 -7.95
CA VAL A 33 -2.89 -6.83 -8.58
C VAL A 33 -3.07 -5.88 -9.76
N TYR A 34 -2.27 -4.82 -9.80
CA TYR A 34 -2.27 -3.90 -10.93
C TYR A 34 -0.85 -3.50 -11.31
N SER A 35 -0.64 -3.34 -12.61
CA SER A 35 0.63 -2.87 -13.16
C SER A 35 0.43 -1.64 -14.05
N CYS A 36 1.44 -0.78 -14.08
CA CYS A 36 1.47 0.47 -14.84
C CYS A 36 2.96 0.86 -15.00
N PRO A 37 3.37 1.70 -15.95
CA PRO A 37 4.74 2.18 -16.01
C PRO A 37 5.14 3.04 -14.79
N THR A 38 6.45 3.12 -14.51
CA THR A 38 7.01 4.04 -13.51
C THR A 38 6.65 5.48 -13.87
N GLY A 39 6.17 6.26 -12.89
CA GLY A 39 5.63 7.61 -13.13
C GLY A 39 4.14 7.68 -13.52
N GLY A 40 3.47 6.53 -13.72
CA GLY A 40 2.04 6.49 -14.04
C GLY A 40 1.11 6.87 -12.87
N GLY A 41 1.63 6.99 -11.64
CA GLY A 41 0.85 7.36 -10.46
C GLY A 41 0.33 6.17 -9.63
N LYS A 42 0.94 4.98 -9.74
CA LYS A 42 0.58 3.78 -8.95
C LYS A 42 0.64 3.98 -7.44
N THR A 43 1.67 4.67 -6.98
CA THR A 43 1.87 4.97 -5.56
C THR A 43 0.66 5.67 -4.97
N LEU A 44 0.02 6.60 -5.70
CA LEU A 44 -1.14 7.32 -5.18
C LEU A 44 -2.33 6.39 -4.94
N VAL A 45 -2.57 5.44 -5.84
CA VAL A 45 -3.65 4.43 -5.68
C VAL A 45 -3.38 3.57 -4.45
N SER A 46 -2.15 3.10 -4.27
CA SER A 46 -1.70 2.36 -3.09
C SER A 46 -1.93 3.15 -1.80
N GLU A 47 -1.48 4.40 -1.77
CA GLU A 47 -1.63 5.28 -0.60
C GLU A 47 -3.11 5.53 -0.29
N LEU A 48 -3.97 5.71 -1.29
CA LEU A 48 -5.41 5.89 -1.11
C LEU A 48 -6.10 4.66 -0.54
N ILE A 49 -5.73 3.46 -0.99
CA ILE A 49 -6.26 2.20 -0.45
C ILE A 49 -5.87 2.04 1.02
N LEU A 50 -4.59 2.26 1.36
CA LEU A 50 -4.12 2.17 2.75
C LEU A 50 -4.75 3.25 3.65
N MET A 51 -4.88 4.49 3.16
CA MET A 51 -5.55 5.57 3.88
C MET A 51 -7.03 5.25 4.13
N ARG A 52 -7.72 4.67 3.14
CA ARG A 52 -9.10 4.23 3.30
C ARG A 52 -9.20 3.19 4.42
N GLU A 53 -8.28 2.24 4.48
CA GLU A 53 -8.29 1.20 5.52
C GLU A 53 -8.17 1.79 6.93
N VAL A 54 -7.20 2.71 7.14
CA VAL A 54 -6.99 3.33 8.46
C VAL A 54 -8.09 4.32 8.85
N LEU A 55 -8.72 4.99 7.87
CA LEU A 55 -9.72 6.04 8.13
C LEU A 55 -11.15 5.52 8.19
N SER A 56 -11.50 4.56 7.33
CA SER A 56 -12.88 4.08 7.18
C SER A 56 -13.12 2.76 7.90
N ASN A 57 -12.16 1.84 7.83
CA ASN A 57 -12.29 0.50 8.43
C ASN A 57 -11.65 0.43 9.83
N HIS A 58 -10.95 1.48 10.26
CA HIS A 58 -10.27 1.56 11.55
C HIS A 58 -9.34 0.37 11.83
N LYS A 59 -8.67 -0.12 10.77
CA LYS A 59 -7.65 -1.16 10.85
C LYS A 59 -6.29 -0.59 10.49
N ASN A 60 -5.24 -1.22 11.00
CA ASN A 60 -3.87 -0.89 10.61
C ASN A 60 -3.60 -1.39 9.19
N ALA A 61 -2.61 -0.80 8.53
CA ALA A 61 -2.24 -1.20 7.19
C ALA A 61 -0.71 -1.27 7.04
N ILE A 62 -0.24 -2.10 6.11
CA ILE A 62 1.20 -2.30 5.86
C ILE A 62 1.53 -1.87 4.43
N TYR A 63 2.51 -0.98 4.28
CA TYR A 63 3.11 -0.61 3.00
C TYR A 63 4.50 -1.23 2.92
N ILE A 64 4.67 -2.22 2.04
CA ILE A 64 5.94 -2.91 1.82
C ILE A 64 6.67 -2.31 0.61
N VAL A 65 7.95 -1.99 0.80
CA VAL A 65 8.84 -1.46 -0.25
C VAL A 65 10.15 -2.26 -0.32
N PRO A 66 10.82 -2.33 -1.48
CA PRO A 66 12.04 -3.14 -1.61
C PRO A 66 13.28 -2.51 -0.96
N PHE A 67 13.33 -1.18 -0.80
CA PHE A 67 14.52 -0.48 -0.33
C PHE A 67 14.24 0.44 0.85
N VAL A 68 15.24 0.58 1.74
CA VAL A 68 15.19 1.49 2.89
C VAL A 68 15.00 2.95 2.46
N SER A 69 15.62 3.37 1.35
CA SER A 69 15.44 4.71 0.78
C SER A 69 13.98 4.99 0.42
N LEU A 70 13.30 4.03 -0.21
CA LEU A 70 11.87 4.13 -0.53
C LEU A 70 11.03 4.17 0.75
N ALA A 71 11.40 3.42 1.79
CA ALA A 71 10.67 3.47 3.05
C ALA A 71 10.73 4.88 3.67
N HIS A 72 11.93 5.49 3.72
CA HIS A 72 12.09 6.87 4.16
C HIS A 72 11.27 7.85 3.32
N GLU A 73 11.29 7.71 1.99
CA GLU A 73 10.50 8.53 1.08
C GLU A 73 9.01 8.43 1.39
N LYS A 74 8.46 7.21 1.50
CA LYS A 74 7.02 7.00 1.78
C LYS A 74 6.62 7.50 3.16
N VAL A 75 7.47 7.36 4.17
CA VAL A 75 7.20 7.93 5.50
C VAL A 75 7.17 9.46 5.44
N SER A 76 8.16 10.08 4.81
CA SER A 76 8.21 11.55 4.63
C SER A 76 6.99 12.05 3.86
N SER A 77 6.59 11.29 2.84
CA SER A 77 5.41 11.52 2.01
C SER A 77 4.12 11.44 2.84
N LEU A 78 3.90 10.37 3.60
CA LEU A 78 2.63 10.08 4.28
C LEU A 78 2.49 10.78 5.64
N ALA A 79 3.57 11.10 6.35
CA ALA A 79 3.52 11.65 7.70
C ALA A 79 2.70 12.96 7.81
N PRO A 80 2.83 13.95 6.90
CA PRO A 80 2.00 15.16 6.93
C PRO A 80 0.51 14.89 6.77
N LEU A 81 0.16 13.90 5.93
CA LEU A 81 -1.22 13.44 5.73
C LEU A 81 -1.72 12.75 7.01
N GLY A 82 -0.91 11.90 7.63
CA GLY A 82 -1.23 11.23 8.88
C GLY A 82 -1.52 12.21 10.01
N CYS A 83 -0.69 13.24 10.17
CA CYS A 83 -0.92 14.32 11.14
C CYS A 83 -2.25 15.05 10.90
N SER A 84 -2.60 15.30 9.65
CA SER A 84 -3.81 16.05 9.28
C SER A 84 -5.09 15.21 9.36
N LEU A 85 -5.00 13.92 9.05
CA LEU A 85 -6.13 13.00 8.94
C LEU A 85 -6.30 12.10 10.18
N GLY A 86 -5.36 12.13 11.12
CA GLY A 86 -5.48 11.44 12.41
C GLY A 86 -5.04 9.99 12.44
N PHE A 87 -4.07 9.59 11.59
CA PHE A 87 -3.43 8.28 11.64
C PHE A 87 -1.92 8.40 11.87
N HIS A 88 -1.29 7.33 12.33
CA HIS A 88 0.16 7.28 12.51
C HIS A 88 0.85 6.69 11.29
N VAL A 89 2.06 7.18 11.01
CA VAL A 89 2.95 6.58 10.01
C VAL A 89 4.21 6.16 10.76
N GLU A 90 4.54 4.88 10.68
CA GLU A 90 5.69 4.31 11.36
C GLU A 90 6.63 3.63 10.37
N GLU A 91 7.93 3.83 10.61
CA GLU A 91 8.98 3.29 9.75
C GLU A 91 9.56 2.01 10.35
N TYR A 92 9.58 0.93 9.56
CA TYR A 92 10.16 -0.37 9.86
C TYR A 92 11.18 -0.71 8.78
N ALA A 93 12.33 -0.04 8.81
CA ALA A 93 13.40 -0.22 7.83
C ALA A 93 14.77 -0.13 8.51
N SER A 94 15.74 -0.93 8.07
CA SER A 94 17.09 -0.97 8.64
C SER A 94 17.07 -1.19 10.17
N SER A 95 17.63 -0.28 10.97
CA SER A 95 17.62 -0.31 12.43
C SER A 95 16.34 0.27 13.06
N LYS A 96 15.42 0.82 12.27
CA LYS A 96 14.16 1.40 12.75
C LYS A 96 13.05 0.36 12.81
N GLY A 97 12.03 0.67 13.61
CA GLY A 97 10.88 -0.18 13.89
C GLY A 97 11.02 -0.93 15.21
N CYS A 98 9.98 -0.88 16.04
CA CYS A 98 9.91 -1.60 17.30
C CYS A 98 9.03 -2.83 17.09
N ILE A 99 9.58 -4.02 17.33
CA ILE A 99 8.88 -5.30 17.14
C ILE A 99 8.73 -5.94 18.54
N PRO A 100 7.51 -6.27 18.99
CA PRO A 100 6.22 -6.07 18.31
C PRO A 100 5.79 -4.59 18.26
N PRO A 101 4.95 -4.20 17.28
CA PRO A 101 4.50 -2.83 17.10
C PRO A 101 3.65 -2.39 18.29
N ARG A 102 3.88 -1.16 18.76
CA ARG A 102 3.17 -0.59 19.92
C ARG A 102 1.67 -0.56 19.67
N LYS A 103 0.89 -1.20 20.56
CA LYS A 103 -0.57 -1.17 20.51
C LYS A 103 -1.07 0.27 20.74
N ARG A 104 -1.80 0.82 19.76
CA ARG A 104 -2.45 2.13 19.88
C ARG A 104 -3.95 1.97 19.90
N TYR A 105 -4.60 2.58 20.90
CA TYR A 105 -6.04 2.42 21.15
C TYR A 105 -6.90 3.49 20.46
N LYS A 106 -6.32 4.62 20.05
CA LYS A 106 -7.09 5.78 19.54
C LYS A 106 -6.88 6.08 18.06
N ARG A 107 -5.79 5.60 17.47
CA ARG A 107 -5.40 5.90 16.10
C ARG A 107 -4.70 4.70 15.51
N ASN A 108 -5.14 4.31 14.31
CA ASN A 108 -4.50 3.27 13.52
C ASN A 108 -3.18 3.76 12.92
N SER A 109 -2.34 2.80 12.56
CA SER A 109 -1.02 3.03 11.97
C SER A 109 -0.97 2.49 10.54
N ILE A 110 -0.30 3.24 9.66
CA ILE A 110 0.29 2.72 8.44
C ILE A 110 1.75 2.38 8.77
N TYR A 111 2.10 1.10 8.69
CA TYR A 111 3.46 0.60 8.86
C TYR A 111 4.16 0.58 7.51
N VAL A 112 5.18 1.42 7.30
CA VAL A 112 6.00 1.40 6.10
C VAL A 112 7.22 0.54 6.38
N ALA A 113 7.34 -0.60 5.69
CA ALA A 113 8.33 -1.63 6.00
C ALA A 113 9.12 -2.07 4.78
N THR A 114 10.40 -2.43 4.97
CA THR A 114 11.10 -3.25 3.96
C THR A 114 10.59 -4.69 3.99
N ILE A 115 10.85 -5.46 2.94
CA ILE A 115 10.38 -6.85 2.80
C ILE A 115 10.75 -7.68 4.05
N GLU A 116 11.99 -7.59 4.52
CA GLU A 116 12.47 -8.35 5.68
C GLU A 116 11.77 -7.92 6.97
N LYS A 117 11.58 -6.60 7.14
CA LYS A 117 10.94 -6.03 8.32
C LYS A 117 9.44 -6.28 8.35
N ALA A 118 8.79 -6.31 7.19
CA ALA A 118 7.38 -6.67 7.07
C ALA A 118 7.15 -8.12 7.53
N SER A 119 8.03 -9.05 7.15
CA SER A 119 7.98 -10.43 7.63
C SER A 119 8.07 -10.51 9.15
N LEU A 120 9.04 -9.82 9.76
CA LEU A 120 9.19 -9.77 11.22
C LEU A 120 7.97 -9.12 11.90
N LEU A 121 7.43 -8.04 11.32
CA LEU A 121 6.26 -7.34 11.82
C LEU A 121 5.04 -8.26 11.85
N ILE A 122 4.76 -8.94 10.74
CA ILE A 122 3.64 -9.87 10.60
C ILE A 122 3.78 -11.04 11.58
N ASN A 123 4.96 -11.66 11.64
CA ASN A 123 5.21 -12.78 12.56
C ASN A 123 4.98 -12.35 14.01
N SER A 124 5.48 -11.18 14.42
CA SER A 124 5.25 -10.67 15.77
C SER A 124 3.77 -10.38 16.07
N LEU A 125 3.00 -9.95 15.06
CA LEU A 125 1.56 -9.71 15.21
C LEU A 125 0.78 -11.03 15.32
N ILE A 126 1.24 -12.09 14.65
CA ILE A 126 0.67 -13.44 14.77
C ILE A 126 0.95 -14.01 16.16
N GLU A 127 2.20 -13.94 16.62
CA GLU A 127 2.61 -14.40 17.96
C GLU A 127 1.81 -13.71 19.08
N GLU A 128 1.49 -12.44 18.91
CA GLU A 128 0.70 -11.64 19.85
C GLU A 128 -0.82 -11.76 19.66
N ASN A 129 -1.31 -12.61 18.75
CA ASN A 129 -2.74 -12.72 18.37
C ASN A 129 -3.38 -11.36 18.03
N ARG A 130 -2.67 -10.53 17.25
CA ARG A 130 -3.08 -9.17 16.82
C ARG A 130 -3.13 -9.01 15.30
N ILE A 131 -3.05 -10.11 14.55
CA ILE A 131 -3.04 -10.07 13.07
C ILE A 131 -4.38 -9.55 12.50
N ASP A 132 -5.47 -9.79 13.21
CA ASP A 132 -6.83 -9.30 12.93
C ASP A 132 -6.92 -7.76 12.90
N THR A 133 -5.96 -7.07 13.53
CA THR A 133 -5.84 -5.62 13.52
C THR A 133 -5.32 -5.06 12.19
N ILE A 134 -4.74 -5.89 11.32
CA ILE A 134 -4.32 -5.49 9.96
C ILE A 134 -5.51 -5.68 9.02
N GLY A 135 -5.80 -4.65 8.22
CA GLY A 135 -6.90 -4.67 7.25
C GLY A 135 -6.45 -4.73 5.80
N ALA A 136 -5.28 -4.16 5.50
CA ALA A 136 -4.74 -4.14 4.15
C ALA A 136 -3.21 -4.18 4.17
N MET A 137 -2.65 -4.78 3.12
CA MET A 137 -1.23 -4.78 2.85
C MET A 137 -1.02 -4.45 1.38
N VAL A 138 -0.13 -3.50 1.11
CA VAL A 138 0.32 -3.18 -0.25
C VAL A 138 1.78 -3.57 -0.37
N VAL A 139 2.11 -4.26 -1.45
CA VAL A 139 3.49 -4.52 -1.85
C VAL A 139 3.77 -3.69 -3.10
N ASP A 140 4.69 -2.74 -2.99
CA ASP A 140 5.08 -1.87 -4.09
C ASP A 140 6.32 -2.41 -4.80
N GLU A 141 6.46 -2.09 -6.09
CA GLU A 141 7.55 -2.55 -6.94
C GLU A 141 7.72 -4.10 -7.01
N VAL A 142 6.61 -4.85 -6.93
CA VAL A 142 6.60 -6.33 -7.08
C VAL A 142 7.22 -6.79 -8.41
N SER A 143 7.22 -5.93 -9.44
CA SER A 143 7.87 -6.20 -10.74
C SER A 143 9.38 -6.43 -10.65
N VAL A 144 10.05 -6.04 -9.57
CA VAL A 144 11.47 -6.37 -9.32
C VAL A 144 11.65 -7.87 -9.03
N ILE A 145 10.58 -8.57 -8.64
CA ILE A 145 10.59 -9.99 -8.22
C ILE A 145 10.11 -10.91 -9.35
N LEU A 146 9.40 -10.38 -10.35
CA LEU A 146 8.91 -11.19 -11.47
C LEU A 146 10.01 -11.37 -12.52
N PRO A 147 10.39 -12.61 -12.89
CA PRO A 147 11.30 -12.83 -14.00
C PRO A 147 10.69 -12.30 -15.31
N ASP A 148 11.53 -11.74 -16.18
CA ASP A 148 11.19 -11.18 -17.51
C ASP A 148 10.27 -12.07 -18.37
N SER A 149 10.21 -13.37 -18.06
CA SER A 149 9.34 -14.36 -18.68
C SER A 149 7.83 -14.10 -18.53
N TYR A 150 7.38 -13.34 -17.51
CA TYR A 150 5.97 -12.96 -17.36
C TYR A 150 5.58 -11.76 -18.24
N ASP A 151 6.52 -10.86 -18.51
CA ASP A 151 6.32 -9.66 -19.34
C ASP A 151 6.12 -10.00 -20.84
N GLN A 152 6.53 -11.19 -21.28
CA GLN A 152 6.40 -11.59 -22.68
C GLN A 152 5.02 -12.14 -23.06
N ARG A 153 4.17 -12.56 -22.10
CA ARG A 153 2.80 -13.01 -22.41
C ARG A 153 1.80 -11.86 -22.57
N THR A 154 2.08 -10.69 -22.00
CA THR A 154 1.23 -9.49 -22.09
C THR A 154 1.58 -8.58 -23.28
N LYS A 155 2.79 -8.69 -23.85
CA LYS A 155 3.27 -7.84 -24.97
C LYS A 155 2.62 -8.07 -26.34
N LYS A 156 1.71 -9.04 -26.53
CA LYS A 156 0.94 -9.20 -27.78
C LYS A 156 -0.44 -8.52 -27.70
N ARG A 157 -0.48 -7.20 -27.63
CA ARG A 157 -1.50 -6.30 -28.23
C ARG A 157 -1.21 -4.86 -27.82
N GLY A 158 -0.71 -4.07 -28.76
CA GLY A 158 -0.40 -2.66 -28.57
C GLY A 158 -1.61 -1.83 -28.14
N GLY A 159 -1.33 -0.86 -27.28
CA GLY A 159 -2.26 0.06 -26.65
C GLY A 159 -1.83 0.27 -25.21
N SER A 160 -1.71 1.52 -24.77
CA SER A 160 -1.44 1.91 -23.37
C SER A 160 -2.40 1.18 -22.43
N ARG A 161 -1.99 0.04 -21.88
CA ARG A 161 -2.81 -0.83 -21.04
C ARG A 161 -2.25 -0.84 -19.64
N THR A 162 -3.06 -0.37 -18.71
CA THR A 162 -3.00 -0.77 -17.31
C THR A 162 -3.57 -2.18 -17.23
N ASP A 163 -2.73 -3.16 -16.92
CA ASP A 163 -3.19 -4.52 -16.68
C ASP A 163 -3.64 -4.60 -15.22
N VAL A 164 -4.95 -4.69 -15.02
CA VAL A 164 -5.60 -4.90 -13.72
C VAL A 164 -6.14 -6.31 -13.71
N GLU A 165 -5.58 -7.14 -12.85
CA GLU A 165 -6.00 -8.53 -12.69
C GLU A 165 -6.54 -8.72 -11.27
N GLN A 166 -7.72 -9.34 -11.16
CA GLN A 166 -8.19 -9.81 -9.87
C GLN A 166 -7.33 -11.01 -9.49
N ASP A 167 -6.82 -10.99 -8.27
CA ASP A 167 -5.96 -12.04 -7.75
C ASP A 167 -6.62 -13.43 -7.95
N PRO A 168 -5.98 -14.37 -8.65
CA PRO A 168 -6.50 -15.73 -8.80
C PRO A 168 -6.40 -16.55 -7.50
N PHE A 169 -5.69 -16.06 -6.47
CA PHE A 169 -5.55 -16.78 -5.22
C PHE A 169 -6.79 -16.60 -4.32
N PRO A 170 -7.38 -17.70 -3.79
CA PRO A 170 -8.52 -17.61 -2.90
C PRO A 170 -8.16 -16.92 -1.58
N LYS A 171 -9.14 -16.26 -0.96
CA LYS A 171 -9.00 -15.67 0.38
C LYS A 171 -8.47 -16.72 1.37
N MET A 172 -7.41 -16.38 2.11
CA MET A 172 -6.99 -17.15 3.29
C MET A 172 -7.99 -16.99 4.43
#